data_AF-A3X294-F1
#
_entry.id   AF-A3X294-F1
#
_cell.length_a   1.000
_cell.length_b   1.000
_cell.length_c   1.000
_cell.angle_alpha   90.00
_cell.angle_beta   90.00
_cell.angle_gamma   90.00
#
_symmetry.space_group_name_H-M   'P 1'
#
loop_
_entity.id
_entity.type
_entity.pdbx_description
1 polymer ?
#
loop_
_entity_poly.entity_id
_entity_poly.type
_entity_poly.pdbx_seq_one_letter_code
_entity_poly.pdbx_strand_id
1 'polypeptide(L)'
;MHKTVNVLDKVPLSVQANMKRDLREVYRAPSRAAAEVAIDVFAEKYRAKYGRAVECLAKNRDALRAFYDFPAEHWDHLRTTNPIESVFATVRHRTVRTKASLSSTTARLMVFKLVIAASKTWRRLKGACFSN
;
A
#
# COMPACT_ATOMS: atom_id res chain seq x y z
N MET A 1 -2.05 0.04 0.32
CA MET A 1 -1.83 -1.36 0.77
C MET A 1 -1.26 -1.41 2.19
N HIS A 2 -0.04 -0.90 2.45
CA HIS A 2 0.53 -0.90 3.82
C HIS A 2 -0.32 -0.18 4.88
N LYS A 3 -0.89 0.98 4.53
CA LYS A 3 -1.79 1.71 5.46
C LYS A 3 -3.10 0.96 5.72
N THR A 4 -3.61 0.23 4.73
CA THR A 4 -4.79 -0.63 4.87
C THR A 4 -4.51 -1.78 5.84
N VAL A 5 -3.34 -2.41 5.74
CA VAL A 5 -2.91 -3.47 6.67
C VAL A 5 -2.80 -2.93 8.10
N ASN A 6 -2.21 -1.75 8.28
CA ASN A 6 -2.10 -1.13 9.61
C ASN A 6 -3.46 -0.85 10.27
N VAL A 7 -4.49 -0.53 9.49
CA VAL A 7 -5.86 -0.34 10.00
C VAL A 7 -6.52 -1.69 10.33
N LEU A 8 -6.30 -2.71 9.48
CA LEU A 8 -6.84 -4.07 9.69
C LEU A 8 -6.22 -4.76 10.91
N ASP A 9 -4.95 -4.50 11.22
CA ASP A 9 -4.27 -5.01 12.42
C ASP A 9 -4.87 -4.49 13.74
N LYS A 10 -5.73 -3.47 13.69
CA LYS A 10 -6.42 -2.93 14.87
C LYS A 10 -7.79 -3.55 15.11
N VAL A 11 -8.21 -4.52 14.30
CA VAL A 11 -9.52 -5.17 14.41
C VAL A 11 -9.42 -6.70 14.37
N PRO A 12 -10.38 -7.41 15.00
CA PRO A 12 -10.43 -8.88 14.95
C PRO A 12 -10.66 -9.40 13.52
N LEU A 13 -10.08 -10.58 13.24
CA LEU A 13 -10.11 -11.24 11.92
C LEU A 13 -11.52 -11.39 11.33
N SER A 14 -12.53 -11.60 12.18
CA SER A 14 -13.94 -11.76 11.77
C SER A 14 -14.50 -10.52 11.05
N VAL A 15 -14.00 -9.33 11.36
CA VAL A 15 -14.50 -8.06 10.79
C VAL A 15 -13.59 -7.54 9.67
N GLN A 16 -12.35 -8.04 9.58
CA GLN A 16 -11.38 -7.59 8.59
C GLN A 16 -11.86 -7.73 7.15
N ALA A 17 -12.60 -8.80 6.81
CA ALA A 17 -13.09 -9.01 5.45
C ALA A 17 -14.05 -7.89 4.99
N ASN A 18 -15.03 -7.55 5.84
CA ASN A 18 -15.98 -6.47 5.56
C ASN A 18 -15.28 -5.12 5.56
N MET A 19 -14.43 -4.87 6.56
CA MET A 19 -13.73 -3.59 6.68
C MET A 19 -12.76 -3.35 5.53
N LYS A 20 -12.15 -4.40 4.98
CA LYS A 20 -11.28 -4.32 3.80
C LYS A 20 -12.05 -3.92 2.53
N ARG A 21 -13.31 -4.34 2.38
CA ARG A 21 -14.17 -3.92 1.27
C ARG A 21 -14.48 -2.43 1.38
N ASP A 22 -14.92 -1.98 2.55
CA ASP A 22 -15.28 -0.58 2.78
C ASP A 22 -14.04 0.34 2.65
N LEU A 23 -12.87 -0.09 3.14
CA LEU A 23 -11.60 0.62 2.89
C LEU A 23 -11.19 0.68 1.42
N ARG A 24 -11.64 -0.27 0.59
CA ARG A 24 -11.37 -0.26 -0.86
C ARG A 24 -12.17 0.83 -1.55
N GLU A 25 -13.39 1.10 -1.10
CA GLU A 25 -14.25 2.17 -1.62
C GLU A 25 -13.63 3.54 -1.33
N VAL A 26 -13.11 3.75 -0.12
CA VAL A 26 -12.37 4.97 0.25
C VAL A 26 -11.18 5.21 -0.68
N TYR A 27 -10.40 4.17 -0.98
CA TYR A 27 -9.16 4.30 -1.77
C TYR A 27 -9.39 4.38 -3.28
N ARG A 28 -10.50 3.81 -3.77
CA ARG A 28 -10.91 3.88 -5.19
C ARG A 28 -11.83 5.06 -5.49
N ALA A 29 -12.06 5.95 -4.53
CA ALA A 29 -12.88 7.12 -4.74
C ALA A 29 -12.37 7.95 -5.95
N PRO A 30 -13.28 8.48 -6.80
CA PRO A 30 -12.91 9.20 -8.01
C PRO A 30 -12.44 10.63 -7.73
N SER A 31 -12.68 11.17 -6.54
CA SER A 31 -12.30 12.53 -6.16
C SER A 31 -11.98 12.61 -4.67
N ARG A 32 -11.27 13.67 -4.28
CA ARG A 32 -10.99 13.99 -2.87
C ARG A 32 -12.27 14.11 -2.05
N ALA A 33 -13.28 14.82 -2.56
CA ALA A 33 -14.56 14.99 -1.87
C ALA A 33 -15.27 13.64 -1.65
N ALA A 34 -15.28 12.77 -2.67
CA ALA A 34 -15.85 11.44 -2.53
C ALA A 34 -15.08 10.57 -1.53
N ALA A 35 -13.75 10.71 -1.48
CA ALA A 35 -12.92 10.00 -0.50
C ALA A 35 -13.21 10.45 0.94
N GLU A 36 -13.38 11.76 1.16
CA GLU A 36 -13.71 12.31 2.48
C GLU A 36 -15.08 11.82 2.96
N VAL A 37 -16.10 11.86 2.09
CA VAL A 37 -17.43 11.32 2.41
C VAL A 37 -17.36 9.83 2.75
N ALA A 38 -16.59 9.04 2.00
CA ALA A 38 -16.43 7.61 2.27
C ALA A 38 -15.72 7.34 3.62
N ILE A 39 -14.78 8.20 4.03
CA ILE A 39 -14.15 8.12 5.35
C ILE A 39 -15.16 8.43 6.45
N ASP A 40 -16.03 9.42 6.25
CA ASP A 40 -17.06 9.77 7.23
C ASP A 40 -18.08 8.63 7.39
N VAL A 41 -18.54 8.02 6.29
CA VAL A 41 -19.40 6.83 6.35
C VAL A 41 -18.71 5.66 7.06
N PHE A 42 -17.43 5.44 6.79
CA PHE A 42 -16.64 4.43 7.49
C PHE A 42 -16.53 4.72 8.99
N ALA A 43 -16.29 5.99 9.35
CA ALA A 43 -16.21 6.42 10.72
C ALA A 43 -17.54 6.19 11.45
N GLU A 44 -18.67 6.61 10.90
CA GLU A 44 -19.98 6.39 11.53
C GLU A 44 -20.27 4.90 11.74
N LYS A 45 -19.92 4.04 10.78
CA LYS A 45 -20.17 2.60 10.86
C LYS A 45 -19.30 1.88 11.90
N TYR A 46 -18.05 2.29 12.07
CA TYR A 46 -17.06 1.56 12.87
C TYR A 46 -16.58 2.28 14.14
N ARG A 47 -16.86 3.58 14.32
CA ARG A 47 -16.37 4.39 15.46
C ARG A 47 -16.81 3.83 16.81
N ALA A 48 -18.06 3.36 16.92
CA ALA A 48 -18.60 2.86 18.19
C ALA A 48 -17.89 1.60 18.73
N LYS A 49 -17.42 0.70 17.85
CA LYS A 49 -16.75 -0.56 18.24
C LYS A 49 -15.23 -0.57 17.99
N TYR A 50 -14.74 0.23 17.05
CA TYR A 50 -13.36 0.17 16.56
C TYR A 50 -12.74 1.57 16.40
N GLY A 51 -12.87 2.42 17.43
CA GLY A 51 -12.34 3.79 17.43
C GLY A 51 -10.86 3.89 17.03
N ARG A 52 -10.01 2.94 17.47
CA ARG A 52 -8.58 2.89 17.12
C ARG A 52 -8.32 2.71 15.62
N ALA A 53 -9.17 1.95 14.93
CA ALA A 53 -9.06 1.75 13.48
C ALA A 53 -9.47 3.03 12.73
N VAL A 54 -10.52 3.70 13.21
CA VAL A 54 -11.00 4.98 12.66
C VAL A 54 -9.98 6.09 12.86
N GLU A 55 -9.35 6.19 14.03
CA GLU A 55 -8.26 7.15 14.27
C GLU A 55 -7.06 6.90 13.34
N CYS A 56 -6.71 5.64 13.11
CA CYS A 56 -5.64 5.28 12.18
C CYS A 56 -6.01 5.70 10.74
N LEU A 57 -7.27 5.55 10.34
CA LEU A 57 -7.77 6.03 9.06
C LEU A 57 -7.78 7.57 8.97
N ALA A 58 -8.17 8.26 10.04
CA ALA A 58 -8.20 9.72 10.10
C ALA A 58 -6.80 10.33 9.91
N LYS A 59 -5.76 9.73 10.50
CA LYS A 59 -4.36 10.11 10.25
C LYS A 59 -3.92 9.91 8.80
N ASN A 60 -4.59 9.04 8.04
CA ASN A 60 -4.34 8.89 6.61
C ASN A 60 -5.03 9.96 5.76
N ARG A 61 -5.88 10.82 6.33
CA ARG A 61 -6.54 11.91 5.59
C ARG A 61 -5.52 12.89 4.99
N ASP A 62 -4.46 13.21 5.74
CA ASP A 62 -3.38 14.09 5.25
C ASP A 62 -2.60 13.45 4.10
N ALA A 63 -2.33 12.14 4.20
CA ALA A 63 -1.68 11.39 3.12
C ALA A 63 -2.57 11.25 1.88
N LEU A 64 -3.90 11.13 2.05
CA LEU A 64 -4.87 11.13 0.96
C LEU A 64 -4.94 12.49 0.28
N ARG A 65 -4.85 13.59 1.03
CA ARG A 65 -4.80 14.94 0.46
C ARG A 65 -3.61 15.09 -0.49
N ALA A 66 -2.41 14.74 -0.02
CA ALA A 66 -1.20 14.76 -0.85
C ALA A 66 -1.29 13.83 -2.07
N PHE A 67 -2.03 12.71 -1.99
CA PHE A 67 -2.26 11.81 -3.12
C PHE A 67 -3.12 12.46 -4.22
N TYR A 68 -4.18 13.18 -3.84
CA TYR A 68 -5.08 13.84 -4.80
C TYR A 68 -4.50 15.12 -5.42
N ASP A 69 -3.39 15.65 -4.89
CA ASP A 69 -2.65 16.75 -5.51
C ASP A 69 -1.91 16.32 -6.81
N PHE A 70 -1.72 15.01 -7.03
CA PHE A 70 -1.14 14.49 -8.27
C PHE A 70 -2.19 14.38 -9.40
N PRO A 71 -1.77 14.51 -10.68
CA PRO A 71 -2.68 14.33 -11.82
C PRO A 71 -3.31 12.94 -11.85
N ALA A 72 -4.56 12.86 -12.31
CA ALA A 72 -5.35 11.62 -12.32
C ALA A 72 -4.70 10.45 -13.08
N GLU A 73 -3.91 10.74 -14.11
CA GLU A 73 -3.14 9.74 -14.86
C GLU A 73 -2.16 8.94 -13.99
N HIS A 74 -1.68 9.53 -12.89
CA HIS A 74 -0.74 8.88 -11.98
C HIS A 74 -1.44 8.05 -10.90
N TRP A 75 -2.75 8.24 -10.70
CA TRP A 75 -3.48 7.60 -9.60
C TRP A 75 -3.49 6.08 -9.72
N ASP A 76 -3.55 5.52 -10.92
CA ASP A 76 -3.55 4.06 -11.12
C ASP A 76 -2.23 3.41 -10.68
N HIS A 77 -1.11 4.09 -10.95
CA HIS A 77 0.23 3.64 -10.58
C HIS A 77 0.47 3.85 -9.09
N LEU A 78 0.04 4.99 -8.54
CA LEU A 78 0.15 5.29 -7.12
C LEU A 78 -0.78 4.40 -6.26
N ARG A 79 -1.92 3.95 -6.79
CA ARG A 79 -2.85 3.02 -6.11
C ARG A 79 -2.32 1.59 -6.02
N THR A 80 -1.34 1.26 -6.85
CA THR A 80 -0.83 -0.11 -6.98
C THR A 80 0.50 -0.24 -6.24
N THR A 81 0.56 -1.13 -5.24
CA THR A 81 1.84 -1.46 -4.56
C THR A 81 2.65 -2.55 -5.25
N ASN A 82 2.15 -3.08 -6.37
CA ASN A 82 2.82 -4.10 -7.17
C ASN A 82 4.27 -3.71 -7.55
N PRO A 83 4.59 -2.47 -7.98
CA PRO A 83 5.97 -2.12 -8.33
C PRO A 83 6.96 -2.25 -7.17
N ILE A 84 6.51 -2.11 -5.93
CA ILE A 84 7.35 -2.23 -4.73
C ILE A 84 7.32 -3.66 -4.22
N GLU A 85 6.12 -4.24 -4.07
CA GLU A 85 5.95 -5.60 -3.55
C GLU A 85 6.50 -6.67 -4.49
N SER A 86 6.42 -6.51 -5.83
CA SER A 86 6.99 -7.49 -6.76
C SER A 86 8.51 -7.57 -6.67
N VAL A 87 9.17 -6.45 -6.37
CA VAL A 87 10.62 -6.37 -6.19
C VAL A 87 11.01 -7.07 -4.90
N PHE A 88 10.32 -6.75 -3.80
CA PHE A 88 10.61 -7.33 -2.50
C PHE A 88 10.15 -8.78 -2.34
N ALA A 89 9.17 -9.25 -3.14
CA ALA A 89 8.72 -10.64 -3.13
C ALA A 89 9.87 -11.61 -3.46
N THR A 90 10.68 -11.28 -4.49
CA THR A 90 11.84 -12.09 -4.89
C THR A 90 12.87 -12.18 -3.77
N VAL A 91 13.11 -11.05 -3.10
CA VAL A 91 14.05 -10.95 -1.97
C VAL A 91 13.53 -11.75 -0.77
N ARG A 92 12.26 -11.55 -0.35
CA ARG A 92 11.64 -12.29 0.76
C ARG A 92 11.65 -13.80 0.52
N HIS A 93 11.31 -14.25 -0.69
CA HIS A 93 11.31 -15.67 -1.02
C HIS A 93 12.68 -16.31 -0.84
N ARG A 94 13.75 -15.61 -1.24
CA ARG A 94 15.13 -16.08 -1.09
C ARG A 94 15.60 -16.02 0.37
N THR A 95 15.26 -14.96 1.11
CA THR A 95 15.68 -14.81 2.52
C THR A 95 15.01 -15.84 3.44
N VAL A 96 13.72 -16.13 3.24
CA VAL A 96 12.99 -17.18 3.98
C VAL A 96 13.62 -18.56 3.78
N ARG A 97 14.08 -18.85 2.56
CA ARG A 97 14.74 -20.13 2.22
C ARG A 97 16.13 -20.26 2.84
N THR A 98 16.85 -19.15 3.06
CA THR A 98 18.20 -19.14 3.66
C THR A 98 18.21 -19.15 5.20
N LYS A 99 17.05 -19.11 5.89
CA LYS A 99 16.88 -19.30 7.36
C LYS A 99 18.06 -18.83 8.23
N ALA A 100 18.55 -17.59 8.03
CA ALA A 100 19.66 -16.99 8.77
C ALA A 100 21.04 -17.69 8.70
N SER A 101 21.29 -18.57 7.72
CA SER A 101 22.59 -19.24 7.53
C SER A 101 23.70 -18.34 6.96
N LEU A 102 23.47 -17.02 6.89
CA LEU A 102 24.32 -16.07 6.19
C LEU A 102 24.80 -15.01 7.18
N SER A 103 26.08 -14.64 7.09
CA SER A 103 26.60 -13.46 7.79
C SER A 103 25.90 -12.18 7.28
N SER A 104 25.86 -11.13 8.12
CA SER A 104 25.26 -9.83 7.77
C SER A 104 25.78 -9.28 6.44
N THR A 105 27.08 -9.42 6.18
CA THR A 105 27.73 -8.98 4.92
C THR A 105 27.22 -9.78 3.72
N THR A 106 27.16 -11.11 3.82
CA THR A 106 26.69 -11.97 2.73
C THR A 106 25.21 -11.77 2.45
N ALA A 107 24.38 -11.57 3.50
CA ALA A 107 22.97 -11.25 3.35
C ALA A 107 22.77 -9.92 2.59
N ARG A 108 23.55 -8.88 2.90
CA ARG A 108 23.49 -7.58 2.22
C ARG A 108 23.86 -7.69 0.74
N LEU A 109 24.95 -8.40 0.42
CA LEU A 109 25.37 -8.65 -0.96
C LEU A 109 24.33 -9.46 -1.75
N MET A 110 23.72 -10.47 -1.12
CA MET A 110 22.67 -11.27 -1.71
C MET A 110 21.44 -10.42 -2.05
N VAL A 111 20.97 -9.59 -1.12
CA VAL A 111 19.86 -8.64 -1.38
C VAL A 111 20.20 -7.70 -2.54
N PHE A 112 21.40 -7.09 -2.52
CA PHE A 112 21.85 -6.20 -3.59
C PHE A 112 21.83 -6.88 -4.96
N LYS A 113 22.42 -8.07 -5.08
CA LYS A 113 22.46 -8.82 -6.35
C LYS A 113 21.06 -9.25 -6.82
N LEU A 114 20.16 -9.62 -5.91
CA LEU A 114 18.78 -9.96 -6.27
C LEU A 114 18.00 -8.76 -6.79
N VAL A 115 18.18 -7.58 -6.20
CA VAL A 115 17.53 -6.35 -6.67
C VAL A 115 18.05 -5.96 -8.06
N ILE A 116 19.37 -6.05 -8.29
CA ILE A 116 19.97 -5.79 -9.62
C ILE A 116 19.52 -6.81 -10.67
N ALA A 117 19.33 -8.08 -10.29
CA ALA A 117 18.81 -9.08 -11.21
C ALA A 117 17.33 -8.82 -11.55
N ALA A 118 16.52 -8.46 -10.55
CA ALA A 118 15.11 -8.14 -10.74
C ALA A 118 14.91 -6.87 -11.57
N SER A 119 15.77 -5.85 -11.45
CA SER A 119 15.62 -4.58 -12.16
C SER A 119 15.59 -4.73 -13.69
N LYS A 120 16.21 -5.78 -14.23
CA LYS A 120 16.22 -6.09 -15.65
C LYS A 120 14.84 -6.43 -16.22
N THR A 121 13.87 -6.84 -15.39
CA THR A 121 12.54 -7.29 -15.83
C THR A 121 11.42 -6.30 -15.49
N TRP A 122 11.76 -5.13 -14.95
CA TRP A 122 10.76 -4.16 -14.51
C TRP A 122 10.08 -3.47 -15.69
N ARG A 123 8.75 -3.41 -15.63
CA ARG A 123 7.95 -2.64 -16.59
C ARG A 123 8.15 -1.15 -16.34
N ARG A 124 8.32 -0.40 -17.43
CA ARG A 124 8.36 1.07 -17.40
C ARG A 124 7.00 1.61 -16.91
N LEU A 125 7.04 2.72 -16.19
CA LEU A 125 5.83 3.45 -15.82
C LEU A 125 5.12 3.91 -17.10
N LYS A 126 3.78 3.79 -17.13
CA LYS A 126 2.96 4.38 -18.20
C LYS A 126 2.71 5.84 -17.80
N GLY A 127 2.85 6.77 -18.74
CA GLY A 127 2.75 8.22 -18.49
C GLY A 127 4.01 9.02 -18.86
N ALA A 128 5.11 8.37 -19.24
CA ALA A 128 6.27 9.03 -19.82
C ALA A 128 6.07 9.31 -21.32
N CYS A 129 5.05 10.11 -21.65
CA CYS A 129 5.00 10.85 -22.89
C CYS A 129 5.00 12.33 -22.52
N PHE A 130 6.13 12.81 -22.02
CA PHE A 130 6.44 14.22 -22.19
C PHE A 130 6.65 14.40 -23.70
N SER A 131 5.63 14.93 -24.35
CA SER A 131 5.76 15.49 -25.70
C SER A 131 6.92 16.47 -25.69
N ASN A 132 7.93 16.18 -26.50
CA ASN A 132 9.01 17.10 -26.85
C ASN A 132 9.08 17.14 -28.38
#